data_AF-A0A4Q7YGM2-F1
#
_entry.id   AF-A0A4Q7YGM2-F1
#
_cell.length_a   1.000
_cell.length_b   1.000
_cell.length_c   1.000
_cell.angle_alpha   90.00
_cell.angle_beta   90.00
_cell.angle_gamma   90.00
#
_symmetry.space_group_name_H-M   'P 1'
#
loop_
_entity.id
_entity.type
_entity.pdbx_description
1 polymer ?
#
loop_
_entity_poly.entity_id
_entity_poly.type
_entity_poly.pdbx_seq_one_letter_code
_entity_poly.pdbx_strand_id
1 'polypeptide(L)'
;MWFATRDGLNRYDGNAFVVYKNSPNDSGSLSSNFLQDLMQDDHGYLWIATNTGANKFDPETERCTRYVHDPDNPNTLGGASVKSIAQDNRGSFWFGTEDSGLDKVDPRTGTFTHYRNDSDGQFVGRIIELIEDTHREIWFVGERGLFHLNQQTGHFPSCNQDWHQRRQCV
;
A
#
# COMPACT_ATOMS: atom_id res chain seq x y z
N MET A 1 -8.15 -6.10 -19.28
CA MET A 1 -6.99 -6.41 -18.40
C MET A 1 -6.26 -5.11 -18.09
N TRP A 2 -5.65 -5.03 -16.91
CA TRP A 2 -4.87 -3.87 -16.47
C TRP A 2 -3.44 -4.28 -16.15
N PHE A 3 -2.48 -3.43 -16.46
CA PHE A 3 -1.06 -3.69 -16.22
C PHE A 3 -0.39 -2.45 -15.64
N ALA A 4 0.29 -2.63 -14.50
CA ALA A 4 1.25 -1.67 -14.00
C ALA A 4 2.59 -1.84 -14.70
N THR A 5 3.17 -0.73 -15.15
CA THR A 5 4.46 -0.74 -15.84
C THR A 5 5.33 0.40 -15.35
N ARG A 6 6.58 0.46 -15.82
CA ARG A 6 7.47 1.60 -15.57
C ARG A 6 7.13 2.85 -16.40
N ASP A 7 6.14 2.75 -17.30
CA ASP A 7 5.72 3.83 -18.19
C ASP A 7 4.19 4.01 -18.21
N GLY A 8 3.55 3.83 -17.05
CA GLY A 8 2.14 4.13 -16.83
C GLY A 8 1.25 2.89 -16.64
N LEU A 9 -0.03 3.18 -16.47
CA LEU A 9 -1.09 2.18 -16.35
C LEU A 9 -1.61 1.84 -17.74
N ASN A 10 -1.59 0.55 -18.07
CA ASN A 10 -2.01 0.07 -19.39
C ASN A 10 -3.32 -0.70 -19.26
N ARG A 11 -4.32 -0.37 -20.09
CA ARG A 11 -5.58 -1.10 -20.22
C ARG A 11 -5.60 -1.80 -21.56
N TYR A 12 -5.92 -3.09 -21.56
CA TYR A 12 -6.18 -3.87 -22.78
C TYR A 12 -7.61 -4.39 -22.79
N ASP A 13 -8.34 -4.11 -23.86
CA ASP A 13 -9.74 -4.51 -24.04
C ASP A 13 -9.92 -5.81 -24.83
N GLY A 14 -8.83 -6.44 -25.28
CA GLY A 14 -8.85 -7.60 -26.18
C GLY A 14 -8.44 -7.27 -27.62
N ASN A 15 -8.35 -5.99 -27.97
CA ASN A 15 -7.98 -5.51 -29.30
C ASN A 15 -6.88 -4.44 -29.25
N ALA A 16 -7.01 -3.46 -28.35
CA ALA A 16 -6.15 -2.29 -28.29
C ALA A 16 -5.69 -1.99 -26.85
N PHE A 17 -4.57 -1.26 -26.77
CA PHE A 17 -4.07 -0.71 -25.51
C PHE A 17 -4.41 0.77 -25.38
N VAL A 18 -4.81 1.17 -24.17
CA VAL A 18 -4.83 2.57 -23.72
C VAL A 18 -3.80 2.73 -22.61
N VAL A 19 -2.99 3.79 -22.67
CA VAL A 19 -1.94 4.07 -21.68
C VAL A 19 -2.28 5.36 -20.96
N TYR A 20 -2.49 5.25 -19.65
CA TYR A 20 -2.69 6.40 -18.76
C TYR A 20 -1.34 6.78 -18.15
N LYS A 21 -1.00 8.07 -18.20
CA LYS A 21 0.29 8.62 -17.76
C LYS A 21 0.10 9.78 -16.79
N ASN A 22 1.18 10.12 -16.09
CA ASN A 22 1.31 11.38 -15.38
C ASN A 22 1.29 12.55 -16.37
N SER A 23 0.46 13.54 -16.06
CA SER A 23 0.47 14.86 -16.68
C SER A 23 0.72 15.88 -15.56
N PRO A 24 1.86 16.60 -15.58
CA PRO A 24 2.23 17.53 -14.50
C PRO A 24 1.18 18.61 -14.21
N ASN A 25 0.38 18.98 -15.21
CA ASN A 25 -0.63 20.04 -15.12
C ASN A 25 -2.06 19.50 -14.88
N ASP A 26 -2.24 18.18 -14.72
CA ASP A 26 -3.54 17.58 -14.41
C ASP A 26 -3.45 16.76 -13.13
N SER A 27 -4.02 17.29 -12.04
CA SER A 27 -4.08 16.62 -10.73
C SER A 27 -4.88 15.32 -10.74
N GLY A 28 -5.74 15.10 -11.75
CA GLY A 28 -6.50 13.86 -11.93
C GLY A 28 -5.80 12.81 -12.80
N SER A 29 -4.55 13.05 -13.22
CA SER A 29 -3.72 12.03 -13.87
C SER A 29 -2.87 11.28 -12.83
N LEU A 30 -2.13 10.23 -13.22
CA LEU A 30 -1.25 9.48 -12.29
C LEU A 30 -0.23 10.40 -11.61
N SER A 31 0.14 10.13 -10.36
CA SER A 31 1.23 10.83 -9.66
C SER A 31 2.59 10.61 -10.31
N SER A 32 2.83 9.42 -10.87
CA SER A 32 4.04 9.05 -11.63
C SER A 32 3.74 7.95 -12.64
N ASN A 33 4.58 7.85 -13.69
CA ASN A 33 4.54 6.77 -14.67
C ASN A 33 5.19 5.48 -14.14
N PHE A 34 5.98 5.55 -13.07
CA PHE A 34 6.68 4.38 -12.55
C PHE A 34 5.82 3.69 -11.49
N LEU A 35 4.98 2.76 -11.94
CA LEU A 35 4.11 1.97 -11.08
C LEU A 35 4.91 0.82 -10.46
N GLN A 36 4.66 0.58 -9.18
CA GLN A 36 5.32 -0.45 -8.37
C GLN A 36 4.38 -1.63 -8.09
N ASP A 37 3.08 -1.35 -7.94
CA ASP A 37 2.05 -2.34 -7.62
C ASP A 37 0.68 -1.89 -8.14
N LEU A 38 -0.22 -2.85 -8.34
CA LEU A 38 -1.58 -2.65 -8.85
C LEU A 38 -2.54 -3.67 -8.23
N MET A 39 -3.60 -3.16 -7.61
CA MET A 39 -4.68 -3.95 -7.04
C MET A 39 -6.03 -3.36 -7.45
N GLN A 40 -7.03 -4.22 -7.64
CA GLN A 40 -8.43 -3.79 -7.82
C GLN A 40 -9.18 -4.01 -6.51
N ASP A 41 -9.97 -3.03 -6.09
CA ASP A 41 -10.86 -3.18 -4.92
C ASP A 41 -12.21 -3.80 -5.29
N ASP A 42 -12.99 -4.16 -4.28
CA ASP A 42 -14.31 -4.79 -4.45
C ASP A 42 -15.35 -3.92 -5.19
N HIS A 43 -15.08 -2.61 -5.34
CA HIS A 43 -15.94 -1.67 -6.05
C HIS A 43 -15.45 -1.41 -7.49
N GLY A 44 -14.36 -2.06 -7.90
CA GLY A 44 -13.79 -1.95 -9.24
C GLY A 44 -12.78 -0.81 -9.42
N TYR A 45 -12.48 -0.02 -8.39
CA TYR A 45 -11.42 0.99 -8.45
C TYR A 45 -10.05 0.30 -8.47
N LEU A 46 -9.09 0.95 -9.12
CA LEU A 46 -7.71 0.49 -9.13
C LEU A 46 -6.89 1.29 -8.14
N TRP A 47 -6.19 0.60 -7.26
CA TRP A 47 -5.21 1.16 -6.35
C TRP A 47 -3.82 0.89 -6.90
N ILE A 48 -3.04 1.95 -7.04
CA ILE A 48 -1.81 1.96 -7.82
C ILE A 48 -0.70 2.53 -6.96
N ALA A 49 0.32 1.73 -6.68
CA ALA A 49 1.53 2.20 -6.01
C ALA A 49 2.50 2.80 -7.03
N THR A 50 3.15 3.89 -6.67
CA THR A 50 4.16 4.55 -7.50
C THR A 50 5.35 4.98 -6.65
N ASN A 51 6.46 5.31 -7.30
CA ASN A 51 7.62 5.89 -6.64
C ASN A 51 7.41 7.33 -6.11
N THR A 52 6.21 7.90 -6.21
CA THR A 52 5.85 9.25 -5.74
C THR A 52 4.50 9.28 -5.00
N GLY A 53 4.05 8.13 -4.52
CA GLY A 53 2.83 7.99 -3.73
C GLY A 53 1.92 6.88 -4.25
N ALA A 54 0.64 6.96 -3.93
CA ALA A 54 -0.38 6.04 -4.42
C ALA A 54 -1.49 6.79 -5.20
N ASN A 55 -2.19 6.07 -6.07
CA ASN A 55 -3.34 6.60 -6.80
C ASN A 55 -4.53 5.66 -6.62
N LYS A 56 -5.71 6.22 -6.38
CA LYS A 56 -6.99 5.55 -6.61
C LYS A 56 -7.50 6.00 -7.97
N PHE A 57 -7.50 5.09 -8.93
CA PHE A 57 -7.98 5.33 -10.29
C PHE A 57 -9.39 4.78 -10.45
N ASP A 58 -10.25 5.61 -11.01
CA ASP A 58 -11.63 5.28 -11.37
C ASP A 58 -11.69 4.93 -12.86
N PRO A 59 -11.97 3.66 -13.22
CA PRO A 59 -12.07 3.25 -14.61
C PRO A 59 -13.24 3.86 -15.38
N GLU A 60 -14.28 4.35 -14.71
CA GLU A 60 -15.45 4.96 -15.36
C GLU A 60 -15.18 6.41 -15.74
N THR A 61 -14.54 7.16 -14.84
CA THR A 61 -14.22 8.58 -15.07
C THR A 61 -12.82 8.81 -15.64
N GLU A 62 -11.97 7.78 -15.61
CA GLU A 62 -10.55 7.82 -15.99
C GLU A 62 -9.74 8.85 -15.20
N ARG A 63 -10.14 9.11 -13.95
CA ARG A 63 -9.51 10.09 -13.04
C ARG A 63 -8.81 9.39 -11.88
N CYS A 64 -7.70 9.98 -11.46
CA CYS A 64 -6.95 9.60 -10.27
C CYS A 64 -7.28 10.53 -9.11
N THR A 65 -7.48 9.94 -7.94
CA THR A 65 -7.26 10.61 -6.65
C THR A 65 -5.86 10.24 -6.18
N ARG A 66 -5.00 11.24 -5.92
CA ARG A 66 -3.61 11.03 -5.51
C ARG A 66 -3.48 11.06 -3.98
N TYR A 67 -2.74 10.11 -3.45
CA TYR A 67 -2.25 10.09 -2.08
C TYR A 67 -0.75 10.30 -2.14
N VAL A 68 -0.25 11.43 -1.66
CA VAL A 68 1.15 11.84 -1.71
C VAL A 68 1.63 12.20 -0.32
N HIS A 69 2.94 12.11 -0.07
CA HIS A 69 3.53 12.53 1.19
C HIS A 69 3.58 14.07 1.27
N ASP A 70 3.06 14.62 2.35
CA ASP A 70 3.22 16.02 2.74
C ASP A 70 3.80 16.07 4.16
N PRO A 71 5.06 16.51 4.34
CA PRO A 71 5.71 16.52 5.65
C PRO A 71 5.03 17.45 6.66
N ASP A 72 4.27 18.44 6.19
CA ASP A 72 3.56 19.40 7.05
C ASP A 72 2.14 18.91 7.39
N ASN A 73 1.69 17.79 6.82
CA ASN A 73 0.36 17.23 7.04
C ASN A 73 0.41 15.75 7.46
N PRO A 74 0.22 15.44 8.76
CA PRO A 74 0.28 14.08 9.28
C PRO A 74 -0.91 13.21 8.84
N ASN A 75 -1.87 13.75 8.09
CA ASN A 75 -2.97 12.97 7.50
C ASN A 75 -2.73 12.67 6.01
N THR A 76 -1.47 12.50 5.62
CA THR A 76 -1.04 12.12 4.28
C THR A 76 -0.14 10.88 4.34
N LEU A 77 0.41 10.40 3.23
CA LEU A 77 1.36 9.28 3.30
C LEU A 77 2.56 9.65 4.17
N GLY A 78 3.06 8.72 4.97
CA GLY A 78 4.26 8.96 5.76
C GLY A 78 5.55 8.78 4.96
N GLY A 79 5.49 8.26 3.72
CA GLY A 79 6.63 8.05 2.83
C GLY A 79 6.28 8.36 1.38
N ALA A 80 7.28 8.81 0.62
CA ALA A 80 7.06 9.28 -0.76
C ALA A 80 6.92 8.14 -1.77
N SER A 81 7.58 7.00 -1.56
CA SER A 81 7.60 5.88 -2.51
C SER A 81 6.78 4.72 -1.95
N VAL A 82 5.67 4.38 -2.59
CA VAL A 82 4.83 3.23 -2.22
C VAL A 82 5.25 2.04 -3.07
N LYS A 83 5.51 0.92 -2.42
CA LYS A 83 6.01 -0.31 -3.02
C LYS A 83 4.95 -1.38 -3.18
N SER A 84 4.01 -1.46 -2.26
CA SER A 84 2.96 -2.47 -2.25
C SER A 84 1.67 -1.96 -1.62
N ILE A 85 0.55 -2.54 -2.05
CA ILE A 85 -0.79 -2.23 -1.58
C ILE A 85 -1.55 -3.51 -1.23
N ALA A 86 -2.27 -3.50 -0.11
CA ALA A 86 -3.33 -4.48 0.16
C ALA A 86 -4.57 -3.78 0.71
N GLN A 87 -5.71 -4.42 0.50
CA GLN A 87 -6.97 -4.07 1.14
C GLN A 87 -7.20 -5.05 2.29
N ASP A 88 -7.60 -4.55 3.45
CA ASP A 88 -8.09 -5.40 4.53
C ASP A 88 -9.60 -5.69 4.38
N ASN A 89 -10.08 -6.75 5.03
CA ASN A 89 -11.50 -7.12 5.06
C ASN A 89 -12.45 -6.07 5.67
N ARG A 90 -11.93 -4.98 6.25
CA ARG A 90 -12.73 -3.83 6.74
C ARG A 90 -12.87 -2.73 5.68
N GLY A 91 -12.15 -2.87 4.57
CA GLY A 91 -12.11 -1.94 3.45
C GLY A 91 -11.08 -0.83 3.63
N SER A 92 -10.15 -0.94 4.58
CA SER A 92 -9.01 -0.03 4.65
C SER A 92 -7.89 -0.50 3.73
N PHE A 93 -7.07 0.43 3.27
CA PHE A 93 -5.92 0.15 2.42
C PHE A 93 -4.63 0.31 3.19
N TRP A 94 -3.70 -0.59 2.94
CA TRP A 94 -2.38 -0.65 3.54
C TRP A 94 -1.34 -0.35 2.47
N PHE A 95 -0.43 0.58 2.74
CA PHE A 95 0.65 1.00 1.86
C PHE A 95 1.99 0.68 2.49
N GLY A 96 2.75 -0.19 1.86
CA GLY A 96 4.13 -0.44 2.20
C GLY A 96 4.99 0.60 1.52
N THR A 97 5.72 1.40 2.29
CA THR A 97 6.58 2.45 1.75
C THR A 97 8.04 2.03 1.75
N GLU A 98 8.81 2.63 0.85
CA GLU A 98 10.24 2.36 0.71
C GLU A 98 11.07 3.01 1.83
N ASP A 99 10.58 4.10 2.38
CA ASP A 99 11.34 5.07 3.17
C ASP A 99 10.81 5.27 4.59
N SER A 100 9.60 4.81 4.89
CA SER A 100 8.99 5.11 6.19
C SER A 100 8.35 3.90 6.87
N GLY A 101 7.83 2.89 6.19
CA GLY A 101 7.21 1.73 6.84
C GLY A 101 5.82 1.46 6.29
N LEU A 102 4.83 1.25 7.16
CA LEU A 102 3.50 0.82 6.77
C LEU A 102 2.44 1.89 7.09
N ASP A 103 1.66 2.32 6.09
CA ASP A 103 0.56 3.26 6.27
C ASP A 103 -0.78 2.58 6.08
N LYS A 104 -1.75 2.90 6.93
CA LYS A 104 -3.14 2.50 6.76
C LYS A 104 -3.98 3.72 6.44
N VAL A 105 -4.83 3.63 5.41
CA VAL A 105 -5.85 4.64 5.11
C VAL A 105 -7.25 4.04 5.20
N ASP A 106 -8.16 4.72 5.88
CA ASP A 106 -9.59 4.49 5.72
C ASP A 106 -10.08 5.35 4.54
N PRO A 107 -10.45 4.76 3.39
CA PRO A 107 -10.89 5.51 2.22
C PRO A 107 -12.22 6.24 2.44
N ARG A 108 -13.01 5.88 3.45
CA ARG A 108 -14.29 6.53 3.77
C ARG A 108 -14.09 7.86 4.48
N THR A 109 -13.07 7.94 5.34
CA THR A 109 -12.78 9.15 6.13
C THR A 109 -11.57 9.91 5.60
N GLY A 110 -10.73 9.28 4.80
CA GLY A 110 -9.43 9.81 4.38
C GLY A 110 -8.40 9.88 5.51
N THR A 111 -8.61 9.12 6.59
CA THR A 111 -7.74 9.15 7.78
C THR A 111 -6.55 8.22 7.60
N PHE A 112 -5.34 8.72 7.85
CA PHE A 112 -4.11 7.95 7.86
C PHE A 112 -3.71 7.50 9.27
N THR A 113 -3.13 6.30 9.35
CA THR A 113 -2.47 5.78 10.56
C THR A 113 -1.10 5.24 10.15
N HIS A 114 -0.06 5.72 10.81
CA HIS A 114 1.33 5.40 10.51
C HIS A 114 1.87 4.34 11.47
N TYR A 115 2.37 3.23 10.90
CA TYR A 115 3.08 2.19 11.64
C TYR A 115 4.58 2.32 11.35
N ARG A 116 5.33 2.77 12.35
CA ARG A 116 6.76 3.14 12.32
C ARG A 116 7.38 2.67 13.64
N ASN A 117 8.63 2.21 13.68
CA ASN A 117 9.27 1.88 14.96
C ASN A 117 10.79 2.12 14.97
N ASP A 118 11.25 3.10 15.75
CA ASP A 118 12.32 2.97 16.78
C ASP A 118 12.22 4.13 17.81
N SER A 119 12.93 4.17 18.96
CA SER A 119 14.37 4.04 19.16
C SER A 119 14.91 2.73 19.73
N ASP A 120 14.12 1.79 20.26
CA ASP A 120 14.67 0.52 20.79
C ASP A 120 13.70 -0.69 20.69
N GLY A 121 12.90 -0.78 19.62
CA GLY A 121 12.00 -1.93 19.42
C GLY A 121 11.60 -2.15 17.97
N GLN A 122 12.56 -2.00 17.06
CA GLN A 122 12.36 -1.43 15.72
C GLN A 122 11.69 -2.29 14.63
N PHE A 123 10.83 -1.63 13.83
CA PHE A 123 10.87 -1.67 12.37
C PHE A 123 10.51 -0.26 11.85
N VAL A 124 11.54 0.53 11.54
CA VAL A 124 11.52 1.48 10.42
C VAL A 124 12.44 0.85 9.39
N GLY A 125 11.90 0.62 8.20
CA GLY A 125 12.65 0.00 7.11
C GLY A 125 11.76 -0.09 5.89
N ARG A 126 12.41 -0.28 4.74
CA ARG A 126 11.74 -0.48 3.46
C ARG A 126 10.79 -1.67 3.54
N ILE A 127 9.52 -1.45 3.23
CA ILE A 127 8.53 -2.50 2.97
C ILE A 127 8.59 -2.84 1.48
N ILE A 128 8.74 -4.12 1.16
CA ILE A 128 8.75 -4.59 -0.22
C ILE A 128 7.34 -5.01 -0.64
N GLU A 129 6.74 -5.91 0.16
CA GLU A 129 5.47 -6.56 -0.16
C GLU A 129 4.68 -6.78 1.11
N LEU A 130 3.36 -6.74 0.99
CA LEU A 130 2.44 -6.95 2.10
C LEU A 130 1.17 -7.68 1.63
N ILE A 131 0.58 -8.49 2.50
CA ILE A 131 -0.63 -9.28 2.26
C ILE A 131 -1.47 -9.35 3.54
N GLU A 132 -2.80 -9.46 3.42
CA GLU A 132 -3.67 -9.85 4.52
C GLU A 132 -3.92 -11.37 4.49
N ASP A 133 -3.86 -12.02 5.65
CA ASP A 133 -4.25 -13.43 5.79
C ASP A 133 -5.72 -13.63 6.21
N THR A 134 -6.16 -14.89 6.25
CA THR A 134 -7.53 -15.26 6.64
C THR A 134 -7.86 -14.99 8.12
N HIS A 135 -6.84 -14.77 8.96
CA HIS A 135 -6.98 -14.45 10.38
C HIS A 135 -6.93 -12.94 10.66
N ARG A 136 -6.92 -12.11 9.60
CA ARG A 136 -6.87 -10.64 9.67
C ARG A 136 -5.53 -10.11 10.18
N GLU A 137 -4.46 -10.85 9.95
CA GLU A 137 -3.10 -10.37 10.17
C GLU A 137 -2.54 -9.78 8.87
N ILE A 138 -1.88 -8.63 8.97
CA ILE A 138 -1.09 -8.08 7.86
C ILE A 138 0.31 -8.68 7.97
N TRP A 139 0.70 -9.46 6.97
CA TRP A 139 2.05 -9.96 6.79
C TRP A 139 2.80 -9.06 5.83
N PHE A 140 4.05 -8.75 6.13
CA PHE A 140 4.86 -7.92 5.26
C PHE A 140 6.34 -8.27 5.34
N VAL A 141 7.03 -8.12 4.22
CA VAL A 141 8.47 -8.32 4.12
C VAL A 141 9.15 -6.95 4.17
N GLY A 142 10.04 -6.79 5.15
CA GLY A 142 10.90 -5.64 5.29
C GLY A 142 12.39 -5.99 5.18
N GLU A 143 13.26 -5.00 5.26
CA GLU A 143 14.73 -5.20 5.17
C GLU A 143 15.29 -6.22 6.17
N ARG A 144 14.62 -6.35 7.32
CA ARG A 144 15.04 -7.21 8.43
C ARG A 144 14.30 -8.55 8.51
N GLY A 145 13.49 -8.89 7.50
CA GLY A 145 12.81 -10.18 7.40
C GLY A 145 11.29 -10.08 7.22
N LEU A 146 10.59 -11.16 7.58
CA LEU A 146 9.14 -11.24 7.54
C LEU A 146 8.55 -10.84 8.90
N PHE A 147 7.55 -9.96 8.87
CA PHE A 147 6.85 -9.44 10.03
C PHE A 147 5.34 -9.68 9.88
N HIS A 148 4.63 -9.65 10.99
CA HIS A 148 3.17 -9.60 10.98
C HIS A 148 2.64 -8.59 11.99
N LEU A 149 1.47 -8.03 11.69
CA LEU A 149 0.77 -7.05 12.51
C LEU A 149 -0.67 -7.51 12.73
N ASN A 150 -1.06 -7.62 14.00
CA ASN A 150 -2.46 -7.82 14.35
C ASN A 150 -3.20 -6.49 14.30
N GLN A 151 -4.21 -6.40 13.44
CA GLN A 151 -4.93 -5.15 13.20
C GLN A 151 -5.79 -4.68 14.38
N GLN A 152 -6.11 -5.55 15.34
CA GLN A 152 -6.90 -5.19 16.53
C GLN A 152 -6.04 -4.54 17.61
N THR A 153 -4.80 -5.01 17.77
CA THR A 153 -3.91 -4.55 18.84
C THR A 153 -2.88 -3.54 18.36
N GLY A 154 -2.63 -3.45 17.05
CA GLY A 154 -1.60 -2.59 16.46
C GLY A 154 -0.18 -2.97 16.90
N HIS A 155 0.01 -4.15 17.48
CA HIS A 155 1.28 -4.61 18.05
C HIS A 155 2.04 -5.52 17.08
N PHE A 156 3.36 -5.30 17.00
CA PHE A 156 4.29 -6.24 16.41
C PHE A 156 4.72 -7.24 17.49
N PRO A 157 4.42 -8.54 17.36
CA PRO A 157 5.03 -9.51 18.25
C PRO A 157 6.54 -9.55 17.99
N SER A 158 7.33 -9.40 19.04
CA SER A 158 8.78 -9.50 18.95
C SER A 158 9.16 -10.92 18.52
N CYS A 159 9.83 -11.04 17.37
CA CYS A 159 10.34 -12.31 16.90
C CYS A 159 11.63 -12.65 17.66
N ASN A 160 11.50 -13.09 18.90
CA ASN A 160 12.53 -13.80 19.63
C ASN A 160 11.84 -14.81 20.57
N GLN A 161 11.75 -16.06 20.09
CA GLN A 161 11.79 -17.34 20.83
C GLN A 161 10.71 -18.42 20.58
N ASP A 162 9.62 -18.23 19.83
CA ASP A 162 8.53 -19.24 19.88
C ASP A 162 8.09 -19.88 18.56
N TRP A 163 9.01 -20.13 17.62
CA TRP A 163 8.72 -21.01 16.48
C TRP A 163 8.42 -22.47 16.89
N HIS A 164 8.83 -22.89 18.10
CA HIS A 164 8.60 -24.25 18.60
C HIS A 164 7.34 -24.42 19.45
N GLN A 165 6.62 -23.36 19.84
CA GLN A 165 5.46 -23.49 20.74
C GLN A 165 4.08 -23.55 20.05
N ARG A 166 3.96 -23.30 18.74
CA ARG A 166 2.66 -23.38 18.02
C ARG A 166 2.19 -24.81 17.68
N ARG A 167 2.47 -25.80 18.53
CA ARG A 167 1.94 -27.18 18.39
C ARG A 167 1.00 -27.63 19.51
N GLN A 168 0.52 -26.74 20.37
CA GLN A 168 -0.55 -27.09 21.31
C GLN A 168 -1.46 -25.89 21.59
N CYS A 169 -2.50 -25.73 20.76
CA CYS A 169 -3.79 -25.17 21.15
C CYS A 169 -4.85 -25.83 20.26
N VAL A 170 -5.55 -26.82 20.85
CA VAL A 170 -6.90 -27.23 20.45
C VAL A 170 -7.86 -26.39 21.29
#